data_AF-A0A6M3IEW6-F1
#
_entry.id   AF-A0A6M3IEW6-F1
#
_cell.length_a   1.000
_cell.length_b   1.000
_cell.length_c   1.000
_cell.angle_alpha   90.00
_cell.angle_beta   90.00
_cell.angle_gamma   90.00
#
_symmetry.space_group_name_H-M   'P 1'
#
loop_
_entity.id
_entity.type
_entity.pdbx_description
1 polymer ?
#
loop_
_entity_poly.entity_id
_entity_poly.type
_entity_poly.pdbx_seq_one_letter_code
_entity_poly.pdbx_strand_id
1 'polypeptide(L)'
;MPWTVSDVDEHKKGLTPTQKKKWVSTANSVYKDCMKAGDDKTCAAKAIKIANSQFSEEGAMGDLQKVPYGALRLVATDCHALVDESEDKRRLQMTVYNGGVIKDHWWWGDLAIDISGLKFDRSKYPILENHRTDRKIGFSARPIIKNGKVELDPRTSEFVDTEASQEFQKTSMAGFPYQASMYAIPSVIERVEKNASVDVNGFKFKGPGTVWRRCLYQEASVCVFGWDKETESKAFSKEEVEIEYETKEVKDEQLEEQFIDNNNLKGGEEVSEVPITLDQLQKDAPDLLKQVQDAATADAEAKFKVEREALQGEITALKGDNTALGDRVSKLEKAEIKRKDSEQLAVADAIWEAQFDASDISGKRRDKIKLHVKVKDYLDDSGRLDTVKFTDAVIAEIKDWETDEPTVLGAGGGFSRETDSDGRKRQKLADENKGKTSELLKLAGQPQKA
;
A
#
# COMPACT_ATOMS: atom_id res chain seq x y z
N MET A 1 -19.46 -14.06 55.65
CA MET A 1 -20.50 -13.43 54.80
C MET A 1 -20.01 -13.42 53.36
N PRO A 2 -20.82 -13.76 52.35
CA PRO A 2 -20.45 -13.39 50.98
C PRO A 2 -20.63 -11.87 50.81
N TRP A 3 -19.60 -11.18 50.34
CA TRP A 3 -19.68 -9.75 50.01
C TRP A 3 -20.55 -9.54 48.78
N THR A 4 -21.18 -8.37 48.71
CA THR A 4 -21.96 -7.88 47.58
C THR A 4 -21.33 -6.60 47.02
N VAL A 5 -21.85 -6.13 45.87
CA VAL A 5 -21.30 -4.95 45.18
C VAL A 5 -21.38 -3.67 46.04
N SER A 6 -22.36 -3.57 46.96
CA SER A 6 -22.49 -2.44 47.87
C SER A 6 -21.41 -2.39 48.94
N ASP A 7 -20.90 -3.56 49.34
CA ASP A 7 -19.94 -3.68 50.46
C ASP A 7 -18.51 -3.33 50.02
N VAL A 8 -18.28 -3.25 48.71
CA VAL A 8 -16.95 -3.01 48.14
C VAL A 8 -16.41 -1.63 48.52
N ASP A 9 -17.26 -0.60 48.55
CA ASP A 9 -16.83 0.77 48.85
C ASP A 9 -16.36 0.96 50.30
N GLU A 10 -16.75 0.07 51.21
CA GLU A 10 -16.27 0.05 52.60
C GLU A 10 -14.85 -0.50 52.71
N HIS A 11 -14.44 -1.36 51.77
CA HIS A 11 -13.14 -2.05 51.79
C HIS A 11 -12.14 -1.51 50.77
N LYS A 12 -12.62 -0.96 49.65
CA LYS A 12 -11.81 -0.33 48.60
C LYS A 12 -12.66 0.69 47.81
N LYS A 13 -12.35 1.97 48.00
CA LYS A 13 -13.01 3.08 47.29
C LYS A 13 -12.45 3.22 45.87
N GLY A 14 -13.28 3.76 44.96
CA GLY A 14 -12.86 4.15 43.61
C GLY A 14 -12.93 3.05 42.54
N LEU A 15 -13.51 1.89 42.85
CA LEU A 15 -13.68 0.80 41.87
C LEU A 15 -14.88 1.07 40.93
N THR A 16 -14.73 0.79 39.64
CA THR A 16 -15.84 0.84 38.67
C THR A 16 -16.87 -0.26 38.95
N PRO A 17 -18.13 -0.16 38.45
CA PRO A 17 -19.14 -1.20 38.67
C PRO A 17 -18.71 -2.61 38.22
N THR A 18 -17.91 -2.68 37.15
CA THR A 18 -17.35 -3.93 36.62
C THR A 18 -16.25 -4.47 37.54
N GLN A 19 -15.37 -3.59 38.04
CA GLN A 19 -14.32 -3.96 38.98
C GLN A 19 -14.90 -4.41 40.33
N LYS A 20 -15.97 -3.77 40.83
CA LYS A 20 -16.67 -4.20 42.04
C LYS A 20 -17.19 -5.63 41.94
N LYS A 21 -17.78 -6.02 40.80
CA LYS A 21 -18.20 -7.41 40.55
C LYS A 21 -17.03 -8.38 40.58
N LYS A 22 -15.88 -8.00 40.00
CA LYS A 22 -14.67 -8.82 39.99
C LYS A 22 -14.07 -8.96 41.39
N TRP A 23 -14.00 -7.86 42.14
CA TRP A 23 -13.58 -7.83 43.54
C TRP A 23 -14.44 -8.79 44.38
N VAL A 24 -15.76 -8.69 44.26
CA VAL A 24 -16.72 -9.56 44.96
C VAL A 24 -16.52 -11.03 44.61
N SER A 25 -16.35 -11.34 43.32
CA SER A 25 -16.09 -12.71 42.85
C SER A 25 -14.79 -13.26 43.45
N THR A 26 -13.71 -12.48 43.44
CA THR A 26 -12.41 -12.88 44.00
C THR A 26 -12.50 -13.07 45.52
N ALA A 27 -13.07 -12.10 46.24
CA ALA A 27 -13.21 -12.15 47.69
C ALA A 27 -14.04 -13.37 48.13
N ASN A 28 -15.20 -13.59 47.49
CA ASN A 28 -16.08 -14.72 47.82
C ASN A 28 -15.45 -16.08 47.47
N SER A 29 -14.69 -16.16 46.37
CA SER A 29 -13.96 -17.40 46.00
C SER A 29 -12.88 -17.73 47.02
N VAL A 30 -12.03 -16.76 47.35
CA VAL A 30 -10.93 -16.94 48.31
C VAL A 30 -11.46 -17.26 49.70
N TYR A 31 -12.55 -16.62 50.12
CA TYR A 31 -13.20 -16.92 51.38
C TYR A 31 -13.75 -18.35 51.40
N LYS A 32 -14.45 -18.78 50.33
CA LYS A 32 -14.97 -20.14 50.21
C LYS A 32 -13.86 -21.19 50.27
N ASP A 33 -12.71 -20.92 49.66
CA ASP A 33 -11.57 -21.84 49.69
C ASP A 33 -10.87 -21.86 51.04
N CYS A 34 -10.74 -20.71 51.71
CA CYS A 34 -10.16 -20.62 53.05
C CYS A 34 -11.04 -21.29 54.12
N MET A 35 -12.36 -21.14 54.03
CA MET A 35 -13.32 -21.75 54.97
C MET A 35 -13.33 -23.28 54.97
N LYS A 36 -12.65 -23.93 54.01
CA LYS A 36 -12.45 -25.39 54.02
C LYS A 36 -11.52 -25.87 55.14
N ALA A 37 -10.64 -25.00 55.66
CA ALA A 37 -9.61 -25.37 56.64
C ALA A 37 -9.34 -24.31 57.73
N GLY A 38 -10.00 -23.16 57.70
CA GLY A 38 -9.74 -22.03 58.60
C GLY A 38 -10.97 -21.49 59.33
N ASP A 39 -10.76 -20.46 60.14
CA ASP A 39 -11.79 -19.74 60.89
C ASP A 39 -12.24 -18.45 60.17
N ASP A 40 -13.47 -18.02 60.45
CA ASP A 40 -14.13 -16.90 59.75
C ASP A 40 -13.31 -15.59 59.80
N LYS A 41 -12.68 -15.27 60.94
CA LYS A 41 -11.94 -14.02 61.10
C LYS A 41 -10.68 -13.97 60.25
N THR A 42 -9.90 -15.06 60.19
CA THR A 42 -8.67 -15.09 59.38
C THR A 42 -9.00 -15.19 57.90
N CYS A 43 -10.02 -15.96 57.54
CA CYS A 43 -10.45 -16.14 56.16
C CYS A 43 -11.07 -14.89 55.56
N ALA A 44 -11.86 -14.13 56.33
CA ALA A 44 -12.41 -12.86 55.88
C ALA A 44 -11.32 -11.82 55.62
N ALA A 45 -10.38 -11.66 56.56
CA ALA A 45 -9.26 -10.72 56.42
C ALA A 45 -8.36 -11.10 55.22
N LYS A 46 -8.09 -12.39 55.04
CA LYS A 46 -7.29 -12.90 53.91
C LYS A 46 -7.97 -12.68 52.56
N ALA A 47 -9.27 -12.93 52.47
CA ALA A 47 -10.05 -12.70 51.27
C ALA A 47 -10.08 -11.23 50.85
N ILE A 48 -10.30 -10.32 51.81
CA ILE A 48 -10.26 -8.86 51.56
C ILE A 48 -8.86 -8.43 51.12
N LYS A 49 -7.81 -8.91 51.79
CA LYS A 49 -6.41 -8.57 51.44
C LYS A 49 -6.05 -9.01 50.01
N ILE A 50 -6.43 -10.23 49.63
CA ILE A 50 -6.16 -10.77 48.28
C ILE A 50 -7.02 -10.06 47.23
N ALA A 51 -8.28 -9.75 47.54
CA ALA A 51 -9.14 -8.98 46.64
C ALA A 51 -8.58 -7.56 46.44
N ASN A 52 -8.15 -6.89 47.52
CA ASN A 52 -7.53 -5.56 47.45
C ASN A 52 -6.18 -5.58 46.73
N SER A 53 -5.36 -6.63 46.87
CA SER A 53 -4.06 -6.72 46.16
C SER A 53 -4.21 -6.86 44.64
N GLN A 54 -5.38 -7.28 44.14
CA GLN A 54 -5.66 -7.27 42.70
C GLN A 54 -5.90 -5.86 42.13
N PHE A 55 -6.05 -4.86 43.00
CA PHE A 55 -6.33 -3.47 42.64
C PHE A 55 -5.43 -2.55 43.48
N SER A 56 -4.14 -2.51 43.14
CA SER A 56 -3.16 -1.59 43.73
C SER A 56 -3.50 -0.13 43.39
N GLU A 57 -3.18 0.79 44.31
CA GLU A 57 -3.51 2.23 44.20
C GLU A 57 -2.81 2.97 43.06
N GLU A 58 -1.86 2.32 42.39
CA GLU A 58 -1.01 2.96 41.37
C GLU A 58 -1.21 2.42 39.95
N GLY A 59 -2.12 1.47 39.71
CA GLY A 59 -2.25 0.86 38.37
C GLY A 59 -3.63 0.32 37.99
N ALA A 60 -4.67 0.55 38.78
CA ALA A 60 -6.00 0.00 38.52
C ALA A 60 -7.13 1.04 38.49
N MET A 61 -6.80 2.31 38.30
CA MET A 61 -7.74 3.18 37.59
C MET A 61 -7.62 2.81 36.13
N GLY A 62 -8.63 2.12 35.58
CA GLY A 62 -8.90 2.31 34.16
C GLY A 62 -9.25 3.78 34.05
N ASP A 63 -8.27 4.60 33.67
CA ASP A 63 -8.47 6.03 33.56
C ASP A 63 -9.54 6.21 32.47
N LEU A 64 -10.73 6.67 32.87
CA LEU A 64 -11.70 7.17 31.91
C LEU A 64 -11.09 8.42 31.30
N GLN A 65 -10.34 8.22 30.21
CA GLN A 65 -9.71 9.30 29.49
C GLN A 65 -10.56 9.61 28.26
N LYS A 66 -10.84 10.90 28.10
CA LYS A 66 -11.45 11.42 26.89
C LYS A 66 -10.40 11.43 25.80
N VAL A 67 -10.62 10.59 24.80
CA VAL A 67 -9.75 10.49 23.63
C VAL A 67 -10.53 10.97 22.42
N PRO A 68 -9.93 11.84 21.58
CA PRO A 68 -10.57 12.25 20.35
C PRO A 68 -10.87 11.04 19.46
N TYR A 69 -12.07 10.96 18.89
CA TYR A 69 -12.47 9.82 18.06
C TYR A 69 -11.50 9.56 16.88
N GLY A 70 -10.95 10.64 16.30
CA GLY A 70 -9.93 10.55 15.24
C GLY A 70 -8.61 9.90 15.69
N ALA A 71 -8.27 9.90 16.98
CA ALA A 71 -7.04 9.30 17.49
C ALA A 71 -7.08 7.77 17.57
N LEU A 72 -8.25 7.18 17.29
CA LEU A 72 -8.48 5.74 17.29
C LEU A 72 -8.49 5.15 15.87
N ARG A 73 -8.37 6.00 14.86
CA ARG A 73 -8.32 5.66 13.44
C ARG A 73 -6.87 5.68 12.99
N LEU A 74 -6.38 4.54 12.54
CA LEU A 74 -4.95 4.25 12.45
C LEU A 74 -4.59 3.86 11.04
N VAL A 75 -3.56 4.52 10.52
CA VAL A 75 -2.95 4.15 9.24
C VAL A 75 -1.50 3.83 9.46
N ALA A 76 -1.12 2.62 9.09
CA ALA A 76 0.28 2.24 9.00
C ALA A 76 0.78 2.36 7.57
N THR A 77 2.10 2.49 7.41
CA THR A 77 2.73 2.51 6.08
C THR A 77 2.48 1.20 5.33
N ASP A 78 2.50 1.25 4.01
CA ASP A 78 2.35 0.08 3.13
C ASP A 78 1.04 -0.72 3.29
N CYS A 79 0.01 -0.08 3.87
CA CYS A 79 -1.34 -0.63 3.99
C CYS A 79 -2.20 -0.13 2.82
N HIS A 80 -2.66 -1.06 1.98
CA HIS A 80 -3.34 -0.75 0.72
C HIS A 80 -4.65 -1.54 0.60
N ALA A 81 -5.57 -1.02 -0.22
CA ALA A 81 -6.84 -1.64 -0.53
C ALA A 81 -7.02 -1.73 -2.05
N LEU A 82 -7.15 -2.95 -2.58
CA LEU A 82 -7.24 -3.22 -4.01
C LEU A 82 -8.41 -4.15 -4.30
N VAL A 83 -9.10 -3.89 -5.41
CA VAL A 83 -10.10 -4.79 -5.95
C VAL A 83 -9.46 -5.67 -7.02
N ASP A 84 -9.49 -6.97 -6.78
CA ASP A 84 -9.02 -7.98 -7.72
C ASP A 84 -10.22 -8.69 -8.37
N GLU A 85 -10.07 -9.07 -9.63
CA GLU A 85 -11.08 -9.79 -10.40
C GLU A 85 -10.64 -11.25 -10.55
N SER A 86 -11.21 -12.12 -9.70
CA SER A 86 -10.92 -13.56 -9.71
C SER A 86 -12.19 -14.37 -9.92
N GLU A 87 -12.20 -15.29 -10.89
CA GLU A 87 -13.26 -16.30 -11.07
C GLU A 87 -14.70 -15.72 -11.05
N ASP A 88 -14.97 -14.72 -11.90
CA ASP A 88 -16.27 -14.05 -12.06
C ASP A 88 -16.81 -13.30 -10.82
N LYS A 89 -15.97 -13.06 -9.80
CA LYS A 89 -16.34 -12.21 -8.66
C LYS A 89 -15.21 -11.27 -8.26
N ARG A 90 -15.58 -10.00 -8.06
CA ARG A 90 -14.69 -8.99 -7.46
C ARG A 90 -14.41 -9.33 -6.01
N ARG A 91 -13.15 -9.20 -5.62
CA ARG A 91 -12.65 -9.48 -4.27
C ARG A 91 -11.88 -8.29 -3.74
N LEU A 92 -12.10 -7.96 -2.48
CA LEU A 92 -11.28 -6.97 -1.78
C LEU A 92 -10.04 -7.65 -1.22
N GLN A 93 -8.87 -7.21 -1.69
CA GLN A 93 -7.61 -7.47 -1.03
C GLN A 93 -7.24 -6.24 -0.22
N MET A 94 -7.10 -6.37 1.10
CA MET A 94 -6.77 -5.23 1.95
C MET A 94 -5.87 -5.65 3.10
N THR A 95 -4.71 -5.01 3.19
CA THR A 95 -3.82 -5.08 4.37
C THR A 95 -4.15 -3.90 5.26
N VAL A 96 -4.80 -4.16 6.40
CA VAL A 96 -5.30 -3.12 7.30
C VAL A 96 -4.19 -2.58 8.22
N TYR A 97 -3.29 -3.45 8.65
CA TYR A 97 -2.15 -3.10 9.48
C TYR A 97 -0.97 -4.01 9.19
N ASN A 98 0.21 -3.45 8.96
CA ASN A 98 1.40 -4.19 8.57
C ASN A 98 2.25 -4.72 9.75
N GLY A 99 1.85 -4.44 11.00
CA GLY A 99 2.60 -4.83 12.19
C GLY A 99 3.74 -3.89 12.59
N GLY A 100 4.03 -2.88 11.77
CA GLY A 100 5.11 -1.92 11.99
C GLY A 100 4.69 -0.71 12.83
N VAL A 101 5.65 0.20 13.06
CA VAL A 101 5.41 1.43 13.81
C VAL A 101 4.67 2.45 12.96
N ILE A 102 3.57 2.96 13.50
CA ILE A 102 2.88 4.17 13.02
C ILE A 102 3.64 5.35 13.59
N LYS A 103 4.46 5.99 12.76
CA LYS A 103 5.30 7.13 13.18
C LYS A 103 4.47 8.40 13.33
N ASP A 104 4.89 9.26 14.26
CA ASP A 104 4.37 10.62 14.41
C ASP A 104 2.83 10.72 14.53
N HIS A 105 2.17 9.76 15.17
CA HIS A 105 0.73 9.84 15.39
C HIS A 105 0.40 11.03 16.30
N TRP A 106 -0.38 11.98 15.82
CA TRP A 106 -0.65 13.28 16.46
C TRP A 106 -1.05 13.22 17.95
N TRP A 107 -1.74 12.17 18.39
CA TRP A 107 -2.14 11.97 19.80
C TRP A 107 -1.26 10.97 20.57
N TRP A 108 -0.66 9.99 19.88
CA TRP A 108 -0.02 8.83 20.53
C TRP A 108 1.51 8.86 20.40
N GLY A 109 2.08 9.78 19.63
CA GLY A 109 3.48 9.77 19.22
C GLY A 109 3.75 8.60 18.29
N ASP A 110 4.96 8.05 18.33
CA ASP A 110 5.22 6.77 17.69
C ASP A 110 4.33 5.70 18.33
N LEU A 111 3.54 5.02 17.51
CA LEU A 111 2.52 4.08 17.96
C LEU A 111 2.80 2.69 17.36
N ALA A 112 2.81 1.67 18.21
CA ALA A 112 2.82 0.27 17.78
C ALA A 112 1.61 -0.46 18.37
N ILE A 113 0.95 -1.27 17.55
CA ILE A 113 -0.15 -2.13 18.00
C ILE A 113 0.36 -3.56 18.11
N ASP A 114 0.22 -4.15 19.29
CA ASP A 114 0.55 -5.55 19.52
C ASP A 114 -0.52 -6.44 18.89
N ILE A 115 -0.16 -7.16 17.83
CA ILE A 115 -1.10 -7.98 17.06
C ILE A 115 -1.60 -9.16 17.89
N SER A 116 -0.77 -9.66 18.82
CA SER A 116 -1.19 -10.74 19.74
C SER A 116 -2.29 -10.28 20.70
N GLY A 117 -2.39 -8.97 20.93
CA GLY A 117 -3.38 -8.32 21.77
C GLY A 117 -4.68 -7.93 21.07
N LEU A 118 -4.80 -8.13 19.75
CA LEU A 118 -5.99 -7.78 18.98
C LEU A 118 -7.16 -8.72 19.32
N LYS A 119 -8.26 -8.13 19.79
CA LYS A 119 -9.51 -8.83 20.05
C LYS A 119 -10.53 -8.54 18.94
N PHE A 120 -11.28 -9.59 18.62
CA PHE A 120 -12.35 -9.59 17.64
C PHE A 120 -13.60 -10.15 18.32
N ASP A 121 -14.55 -9.28 18.69
CA ASP A 121 -15.77 -9.62 19.43
C ASP A 121 -17.01 -9.83 18.55
N ARG A 122 -16.93 -9.44 17.27
CA ARG A 122 -17.98 -9.58 16.27
C ARG A 122 -17.69 -10.68 15.26
N SER A 123 -18.76 -11.22 14.68
CA SER A 123 -18.69 -12.19 13.58
C SER A 123 -18.39 -11.54 12.23
N LYS A 124 -18.86 -10.30 12.04
CA LYS A 124 -18.66 -9.50 10.84
C LYS A 124 -18.15 -8.11 11.19
N TYR A 125 -17.27 -7.58 10.36
CA TYR A 125 -16.68 -6.25 10.50
C TYR A 125 -17.01 -5.39 9.28
N PRO A 126 -17.46 -4.14 9.48
CA PRO A 126 -17.76 -3.26 8.38
C PRO A 126 -16.47 -2.76 7.71
N ILE A 127 -16.59 -2.48 6.41
CA ILE A 127 -15.59 -1.82 5.59
C ILE A 127 -16.21 -0.51 5.09
N LEU A 128 -15.65 0.62 5.50
CA LEU A 128 -16.17 1.95 5.19
C LEU A 128 -15.22 2.71 4.25
N GLU A 129 -15.70 3.82 3.72
CA GLU A 129 -14.84 4.78 3.04
C GLU A 129 -14.48 5.90 4.02
N ASN A 130 -13.20 6.18 4.23
CA ASN A 130 -12.73 7.25 5.11
C ASN A 130 -13.39 7.27 6.51
N HIS A 131 -13.69 6.09 7.08
CA HIS A 131 -14.38 5.92 8.36
C HIS A 131 -15.74 6.63 8.47
N ARG A 132 -16.40 6.84 7.32
CA ARG A 132 -17.71 7.47 7.25
C ARG A 132 -18.80 6.42 7.33
N THR A 133 -19.56 6.44 8.42
CA THR A 133 -20.65 5.45 8.66
C THR A 133 -21.78 5.57 7.64
N ASP A 134 -21.93 6.71 6.96
CA ASP A 134 -22.82 6.91 5.83
C ASP A 134 -22.31 6.25 4.54
N ARG A 135 -20.99 6.17 4.33
CA ARG A 135 -20.35 5.64 3.11
C ARG A 135 -19.82 4.21 3.32
N LYS A 136 -20.70 3.24 3.04
CA LYS A 136 -20.46 1.79 3.27
C LYS A 136 -19.89 1.15 2.00
N ILE A 137 -18.73 0.50 2.09
CA ILE A 137 -18.11 -0.24 0.97
C ILE A 137 -18.50 -1.72 1.03
N GLY A 138 -18.45 -2.32 2.21
CA GLY A 138 -18.69 -3.75 2.36
C GLY A 138 -18.61 -4.23 3.80
N PHE A 139 -18.47 -5.53 3.96
CA PHE A 139 -18.15 -6.16 5.24
C PHE A 139 -17.28 -7.40 5.01
N SER A 140 -16.50 -7.78 6.02
CA SER A 140 -15.76 -9.03 6.03
C SER A 140 -16.13 -9.88 7.25
N ALA A 141 -15.75 -11.15 7.24
CA ALA A 141 -15.64 -11.91 8.47
C ALA A 141 -14.43 -11.41 9.30
N ARG A 142 -14.01 -12.18 10.29
CA ARG A 142 -12.84 -11.89 11.11
C ARG A 142 -11.58 -11.71 10.24
N PRO A 143 -10.82 -10.60 10.39
CA PRO A 143 -9.52 -10.42 9.74
C PRO A 143 -8.54 -11.55 10.06
N ILE A 144 -7.68 -11.87 9.08
CA ILE A 144 -6.63 -12.87 9.17
C ILE A 144 -5.35 -12.20 9.65
N ILE A 145 -4.64 -12.88 10.55
CA ILE A 145 -3.28 -12.49 10.93
C ILE A 145 -2.31 -13.41 10.18
N LYS A 146 -1.48 -12.84 9.28
CA LYS A 146 -0.51 -13.59 8.47
C LYS A 146 0.81 -12.83 8.43
N ASN A 147 1.92 -13.51 8.72
CA ASN A 147 3.27 -12.94 8.70
C ASN A 147 3.42 -11.62 9.52
N GLY A 148 2.74 -11.52 10.66
CA GLY A 148 2.75 -10.29 11.46
C GLY A 148 1.98 -9.12 10.83
N LYS A 149 1.08 -9.38 9.87
CA LYS A 149 0.17 -8.40 9.27
C LYS A 149 -1.28 -8.78 9.56
N VAL A 150 -2.15 -7.77 9.60
CA VAL A 150 -3.61 -7.91 9.69
C VAL A 150 -4.20 -7.64 8.32
N GLU A 151 -4.84 -8.65 7.74
CA GLU A 151 -5.37 -8.62 6.37
C GLU A 151 -6.86 -9.03 6.39
N LEU A 152 -7.65 -8.50 5.46
CA LEU A 152 -8.99 -9.01 5.24
C LEU A 152 -8.95 -10.24 4.32
N ASP A 153 -9.67 -11.30 4.66
CA ASP A 153 -9.79 -12.48 3.79
C ASP A 153 -10.63 -12.10 2.55
N PRO A 154 -10.07 -12.15 1.34
CA PRO A 154 -10.80 -11.83 0.12
C PRO A 154 -12.02 -12.74 -0.07
N ARG A 155 -11.99 -13.98 0.43
CA ARG A 155 -13.08 -14.96 0.30
C ARG A 155 -14.28 -14.67 1.19
N THR A 156 -14.07 -13.91 2.27
CA THR A 156 -15.13 -13.57 3.25
C THR A 156 -15.54 -12.11 3.17
N SER A 157 -14.89 -11.34 2.30
CA SER A 157 -15.19 -9.92 2.08
C SER A 157 -16.24 -9.78 0.98
N GLU A 158 -17.32 -9.10 1.30
CA GLU A 158 -18.44 -8.86 0.39
C GLU A 158 -18.65 -7.35 0.22
N PHE A 159 -18.80 -6.92 -1.04
CA PHE A 159 -19.21 -5.56 -1.37
C PHE A 159 -20.72 -5.41 -1.17
N VAL A 160 -21.13 -4.25 -0.66
CA VAL A 160 -22.54 -3.85 -0.66
C VAL A 160 -22.86 -3.03 -1.90
N ASP A 161 -24.12 -3.03 -2.32
CA ASP A 161 -24.59 -2.24 -3.46
C ASP A 161 -24.89 -0.80 -3.04
N THR A 162 -23.84 0.02 -2.99
CA THR A 162 -23.89 1.45 -2.66
C THR A 162 -23.08 2.22 -3.69
N GLU A 163 -23.40 3.51 -3.87
CA GLU A 163 -22.66 4.40 -4.76
C GLU A 163 -21.15 4.42 -4.43
N ALA A 164 -20.81 4.54 -3.14
CA ALA A 164 -19.43 4.52 -2.66
C ALA A 164 -18.70 3.20 -3.00
N SER A 165 -19.38 2.06 -2.85
CA SER A 165 -18.83 0.74 -3.18
C SER A 165 -18.59 0.59 -4.69
N GLN A 166 -19.54 1.04 -5.53
CA GLN A 166 -19.41 0.99 -6.98
C GLN A 166 -18.29 1.91 -7.48
N GLU A 167 -18.19 3.13 -6.93
CA GLU A 167 -17.13 4.08 -7.21
C GLU A 167 -15.77 3.48 -6.87
N PHE A 168 -15.59 3.01 -5.62
CA PHE A 168 -14.37 2.36 -5.16
C PHE A 168 -13.95 1.19 -6.06
N GLN A 169 -14.88 0.30 -6.40
CA GLN A 169 -14.57 -0.83 -7.29
C GLN A 169 -14.07 -0.36 -8.66
N LYS A 170 -14.73 0.63 -9.25
CA LYS A 170 -14.35 1.17 -10.56
C LYS A 170 -12.99 1.85 -10.55
N THR A 171 -12.74 2.74 -9.57
CA THR A 171 -11.50 3.50 -9.46
C THR A 171 -10.32 2.63 -9.02
N SER A 172 -10.56 1.66 -8.12
CA SER A 172 -9.54 0.69 -7.71
C SER A 172 -9.09 -0.17 -8.89
N MET A 173 -10.03 -0.68 -9.71
CA MET A 173 -9.70 -1.40 -10.95
C MET A 173 -8.97 -0.54 -11.99
N ALA A 174 -9.19 0.78 -11.98
CA ALA A 174 -8.43 1.71 -12.80
C ALA A 174 -7.00 1.99 -12.27
N GLY A 175 -6.62 1.39 -11.14
CA GLY A 175 -5.31 1.54 -10.53
C GLY A 175 -5.18 2.73 -9.57
N PHE A 176 -6.30 3.26 -9.04
CA PHE A 176 -6.23 4.31 -8.03
C PHE A 176 -5.56 3.79 -6.74
N PRO A 177 -4.53 4.48 -6.20
CA PRO A 177 -3.70 3.97 -5.13
C PRO A 177 -4.35 4.16 -3.74
N TYR A 178 -5.42 3.41 -3.46
CA TYR A 178 -6.09 3.45 -2.17
C TYR A 178 -5.21 2.89 -1.04
N GLN A 179 -5.23 3.59 0.08
CA GLN A 179 -4.65 3.16 1.35
C GLN A 179 -5.71 2.50 2.23
N ALA A 180 -5.26 1.77 3.25
CA ALA A 180 -6.14 1.13 4.23
C ALA A 180 -5.92 1.72 5.63
N SER A 181 -7.01 1.77 6.39
CA SER A 181 -7.03 2.27 7.76
C SER A 181 -7.81 1.33 8.67
N MET A 182 -7.46 1.30 9.95
CA MET A 182 -8.10 0.51 11.00
C MET A 182 -8.70 1.42 12.06
N TYR A 183 -9.91 1.14 12.53
CA TYR A 183 -10.40 1.71 13.78
C TYR A 183 -10.37 0.64 14.87
N ALA A 184 -9.66 0.93 15.95
CA ALA A 184 -9.54 0.04 17.09
C ALA A 184 -9.54 0.82 18.40
N ILE A 185 -10.07 0.21 19.46
CA ILE A 185 -10.20 0.83 20.77
C ILE A 185 -9.19 0.17 21.72
N PRO A 186 -8.19 0.89 22.25
CA PRO A 186 -7.24 0.31 23.18
C PRO A 186 -7.91 0.01 24.52
N SER A 187 -7.48 -1.09 25.15
CA SER A 187 -7.87 -1.47 26.52
C SER A 187 -6.66 -1.57 27.45
N VAL A 188 -5.47 -1.82 26.91
CA VAL A 188 -4.20 -1.71 27.64
C VAL A 188 -3.22 -0.94 26.79
N ILE A 189 -2.72 0.14 27.36
CA ILE A 189 -1.76 1.03 26.76
C ILE A 189 -0.48 0.95 27.58
N GLU A 190 0.65 0.81 26.90
CA GLU A 190 1.97 0.86 27.51
C GLU A 190 2.71 2.07 26.94
N ARG A 191 3.05 3.02 27.81
CA ARG A 191 3.78 4.23 27.45
C ARG A 191 5.27 3.98 27.63
N VAL A 192 6.02 4.16 26.55
CA VAL A 192 7.46 3.91 26.50
C VAL A 192 8.16 5.26 26.54
N GLU A 193 8.90 5.53 27.61
CA GLU A 193 9.62 6.80 27.77
C GLU A 193 10.81 6.92 26.82
N LYS A 194 11.35 8.14 26.71
CA LYS A 194 12.55 8.41 25.93
C LYS A 194 13.72 7.56 26.45
N ASN A 195 14.41 6.85 25.55
CA ASN A 195 15.49 5.88 25.82
C ASN A 195 15.05 4.49 26.35
N ALA A 196 13.79 4.30 26.73
CA ALA A 196 13.26 2.97 27.01
C ALA A 196 13.00 2.20 25.69
N SER A 197 13.02 0.88 25.77
CA SER A 197 12.68 0.04 24.63
C SER A 197 11.92 -1.21 25.05
N VAL A 198 10.99 -1.65 24.21
CA VAL A 198 10.20 -2.85 24.48
C VAL A 198 9.97 -3.67 23.22
N ASP A 199 9.86 -4.99 23.36
CA ASP A 199 9.61 -5.88 22.23
C ASP A 199 8.10 -5.93 21.89
N VAL A 200 7.79 -5.74 20.60
CA VAL A 200 6.44 -5.73 20.03
C VAL A 200 6.50 -6.36 18.64
N ASN A 201 5.60 -7.30 18.32
CA ASN A 201 5.52 -7.95 16.99
C ASN A 201 6.86 -8.50 16.44
N GLY A 202 7.80 -8.89 17.32
CA GLY A 202 9.11 -9.40 16.92
C GLY A 202 10.18 -8.33 16.63
N PHE A 203 9.92 -7.05 16.90
CA PHE A 203 10.91 -5.98 16.82
C PHE A 203 10.99 -5.18 18.12
N LYS A 204 12.13 -4.52 18.35
CA LYS A 204 12.34 -3.65 19.52
C LYS A 204 11.84 -2.23 19.21
N PHE A 205 10.71 -1.86 19.83
CA PHE A 205 10.14 -0.52 19.79
C PHE A 205 10.92 0.40 20.73
N LYS A 206 11.42 1.53 20.23
CA LYS A 206 12.16 2.53 21.01
C LYS A 206 11.26 3.71 21.31
N GLY A 207 11.23 4.17 22.56
CA GLY A 207 10.51 5.38 22.94
C GLY A 207 11.23 6.66 22.50
N PRO A 208 10.54 7.81 22.54
CA PRO A 208 9.24 8.03 23.18
C PRO A 208 8.07 7.58 22.30
N GLY A 209 7.12 6.85 22.87
CA GLY A 209 5.93 6.43 22.13
C GLY A 209 4.95 5.59 22.95
N THR A 210 4.00 4.99 22.24
CA THR A 210 2.89 4.26 22.83
C THR A 210 2.74 2.89 22.18
N VAL A 211 2.57 1.86 23.00
CA VAL A 211 2.27 0.50 22.54
C VAL A 211 0.87 0.10 22.99
N TRP A 212 0.00 -0.25 22.06
CA TRP A 212 -1.31 -0.81 22.37
C TRP A 212 -1.17 -2.32 22.57
N ARG A 213 -1.02 -2.74 23.82
CA ARG A 213 -0.86 -4.15 24.19
C ARG A 213 -2.14 -4.97 24.05
N ARG A 214 -3.29 -4.34 24.23
CA ARG A 214 -4.60 -4.95 23.96
C ARG A 214 -5.50 -3.90 23.35
N CYS A 215 -6.13 -4.23 22.24
CA CYS A 215 -7.13 -3.37 21.61
C CYS A 215 -8.25 -4.21 21.00
N LEU A 216 -9.43 -3.60 20.91
CA LEU A 216 -10.62 -4.17 20.31
C LEU A 216 -10.76 -3.63 18.88
N TYR A 217 -10.65 -4.51 17.90
CA TYR A 217 -10.84 -4.17 16.50
C TYR A 217 -12.32 -3.86 16.23
N GLN A 218 -12.61 -2.79 15.50
CA GLN A 218 -13.98 -2.35 15.22
C GLN A 218 -14.33 -2.34 13.73
N GLU A 219 -13.45 -1.81 12.89
CA GLU A 219 -13.67 -1.70 11.44
C GLU A 219 -12.36 -1.53 10.66
N ALA A 220 -12.45 -1.76 9.34
CA ALA A 220 -11.47 -1.28 8.38
C ALA A 220 -12.09 -0.19 7.49
N SER A 221 -11.24 0.65 6.93
CA SER A 221 -11.64 1.68 5.96
C SER A 221 -10.70 1.75 4.78
N VAL A 222 -11.28 2.02 3.61
CA VAL A 222 -10.57 2.40 2.40
C VAL A 222 -10.39 3.92 2.41
N CYS A 223 -9.16 4.39 2.21
CA CYS A 223 -8.80 5.80 2.28
C CYS A 223 -8.02 6.25 1.04
N VAL A 224 -8.25 7.48 0.59
CA VAL A 224 -7.45 8.11 -0.49
C VAL A 224 -6.10 8.55 0.05
N PHE A 225 -6.15 9.32 1.13
CA PHE A 225 -4.99 9.64 1.96
C PHE A 225 -5.27 9.01 3.31
N GLY A 226 -4.40 8.10 3.72
CA GLY A 226 -4.33 7.72 5.12
C GLY A 226 -3.93 8.93 5.96
N TRP A 227 -4.36 8.97 7.23
CA TRP A 227 -4.24 10.10 8.15
C TRP A 227 -3.90 11.43 7.46
N ASP A 228 -4.92 12.06 6.85
CA ASP A 228 -4.71 13.38 6.29
C ASP A 228 -4.55 14.37 7.45
N LYS A 229 -3.43 15.13 7.43
CA LYS A 229 -3.18 16.25 8.33
C LYS A 229 -4.30 17.29 8.24
N GLU A 230 -5.03 17.38 7.13
CA GLU A 230 -6.22 18.23 7.01
C GLU A 230 -7.50 17.62 7.59
N THR A 231 -7.49 16.34 8.00
CA THR A 231 -8.52 15.79 8.93
C THR A 231 -8.32 16.30 10.36
N GLU A 232 -7.43 17.29 10.57
CA GLU A 232 -7.49 18.27 11.66
C GLU A 232 -8.69 19.23 11.55
N SER A 233 -9.53 19.14 10.51
CA SER A 233 -10.74 19.95 10.47
C SER A 233 -11.46 19.73 11.81
N LYS A 234 -11.64 20.83 12.55
CA LYS A 234 -12.28 20.92 13.87
C LYS A 234 -13.66 20.24 13.95
N ALA A 235 -14.14 19.63 12.88
CA ALA A 235 -15.35 18.82 12.81
C ALA A 235 -15.16 17.42 13.40
N PHE A 236 -13.99 16.77 13.29
CA PHE A 236 -13.81 15.36 13.76
C PHE A 236 -13.10 15.23 15.11
N SER A 237 -12.38 16.26 15.56
CA SER A 237 -11.79 16.31 16.91
C SER A 237 -12.77 16.70 18.02
N LYS A 238 -14.01 17.09 17.67
CA LYS A 238 -15.04 17.52 18.64
C LYS A 238 -15.77 16.37 19.34
N GLU A 239 -15.75 15.17 18.78
CA GLU A 239 -16.33 14.00 19.41
C GLU A 239 -15.25 13.30 20.23
N GLU A 240 -15.18 13.64 21.50
CA GLU A 240 -14.40 12.92 22.49
C GLU A 240 -15.16 11.65 22.88
N VAL A 241 -14.48 10.51 22.79
CA VAL A 241 -15.00 9.24 23.27
C VAL A 241 -14.33 8.92 24.59
N GLU A 242 -15.14 8.63 25.60
CA GLU A 242 -14.66 8.12 26.88
C GLU A 242 -14.28 6.65 26.70
N ILE A 243 -12.99 6.36 26.84
CA ILE A 243 -12.47 4.99 26.79
C ILE A 243 -11.80 4.66 28.12
N GLU A 244 -12.03 3.44 28.60
CA GLU A 244 -11.39 2.90 29.80
C GLU A 244 -10.20 2.04 29.34
N TYR A 245 -8.98 2.45 29.70
CA TYR A 245 -7.79 1.64 29.47
C TYR A 245 -6.85 1.64 30.66
N GLU A 246 -6.12 0.54 30.80
CA GLU A 246 -5.05 0.38 31.78
C GLU A 246 -3.76 0.94 31.18
N THR A 247 -3.14 1.91 31.86
CA THR A 247 -1.85 2.50 31.45
C THR A 247 -0.71 1.82 32.20
N LYS A 248 0.31 1.36 31.47
CA LYS A 248 1.58 0.88 32.02
C LYS A 248 2.68 1.83 31.60
N GLU A 249 3.34 2.48 32.55
CA GLU A 249 4.52 3.30 32.27
C GLU A 249 5.77 2.43 32.35
N VAL A 250 6.56 2.41 31.29
CA VAL A 250 7.92 1.84 31.33
C VAL A 250 8.88 3.00 31.50
N LYS A 251 9.33 3.19 32.74
CA LYS A 251 10.38 4.14 33.10
C LYS A 251 11.74 3.49 32.86
N ASP A 252 12.73 4.33 32.59
CA ASP A 252 14.13 3.91 32.60
C ASP A 252 14.42 3.34 34.00
N GLU A 253 14.53 2.02 34.14
CA GLU A 253 15.03 1.39 35.37
C GLU A 253 16.50 1.82 35.50
N GLN A 254 16.70 2.98 36.10
CA GLN A 254 17.98 3.33 36.68
C GLN A 254 18.28 2.25 37.71
N LEU A 255 19.36 1.53 37.46
CA LEU A 255 20.06 0.63 38.38
C LEU A 255 20.12 1.27 39.78
N GLU A 256 19.19 0.91 40.66
CA GLU A 256 19.32 1.20 42.09
C GLU A 256 20.38 0.26 42.65
N GLU A 257 21.63 0.72 42.66
CA GLU A 257 22.68 0.22 43.55
C GLU A 257 22.21 0.41 45.00
N GLN A 258 21.59 -0.63 45.57
CA GLN A 258 21.50 -0.76 47.01
C GLN A 258 22.88 -1.10 47.56
N PHE A 259 23.60 -0.07 48.00
CA PHE A 259 24.73 -0.20 48.92
C PHE A 259 24.27 -0.93 50.19
N ILE A 260 24.43 -2.25 50.22
CA ILE A 260 24.47 -3.00 51.47
C ILE A 260 25.92 -3.05 51.91
N ASP A 261 26.26 -2.20 52.89
CA ASP A 261 27.43 -2.38 53.74
C ASP A 261 27.37 -3.77 54.38
N ASN A 262 28.23 -4.69 53.93
CA ASN A 262 28.41 -5.99 54.58
C ASN A 262 29.88 -6.19 54.93
N ASN A 263 30.29 -5.58 56.03
CA ASN A 263 31.31 -6.18 56.87
C ASN A 263 30.72 -7.45 57.48
N ASN A 264 31.46 -8.55 57.31
CA ASN A 264 31.33 -9.83 58.00
C ASN A 264 30.37 -10.84 57.33
N LEU A 265 30.95 -11.84 56.66
CA LEU A 265 30.71 -13.27 56.95
C LEU A 265 31.63 -14.14 56.08
N LYS A 266 32.36 -15.02 56.77
CA LYS A 266 33.17 -16.09 56.18
C LYS A 266 32.26 -17.24 55.74
N GLY A 267 32.59 -17.80 54.58
CA GLY A 267 32.53 -19.24 54.32
C GLY A 267 31.20 -19.78 53.79
N GLY A 268 31.31 -20.57 52.71
CA GLY A 268 30.25 -21.45 52.21
C GLY A 268 30.10 -21.35 50.70
N GLU A 269 30.66 -22.31 49.97
CA GLU A 269 30.39 -22.54 48.55
C GLU A 269 28.89 -22.84 48.33
N GLU A 270 28.27 -22.15 47.38
CA GLU A 270 27.17 -22.70 46.59
C GLU A 270 27.27 -22.15 45.17
N VAL A 271 27.42 -23.09 44.23
CA VAL A 271 27.46 -22.86 42.79
C VAL A 271 26.11 -22.30 42.35
N SER A 272 26.06 -21.03 41.97
CA SER A 272 24.91 -20.42 41.31
C SER A 272 25.37 -19.86 39.97
N GLU A 273 24.61 -20.18 38.93
CA GLU A 273 24.82 -19.69 37.57
C GLU A 273 24.68 -18.16 37.55
N VAL A 274 25.80 -17.46 37.68
CA VAL A 274 25.85 -16.02 37.48
C VAL A 274 25.73 -15.76 35.98
N PRO A 275 24.79 -14.92 35.51
CA PRO A 275 24.80 -14.47 34.12
C PRO A 275 26.10 -13.69 33.92
N ILE A 276 27.03 -14.25 33.14
CA ILE A 276 28.32 -13.62 32.88
C ILE A 276 28.03 -12.29 32.18
N THR A 277 28.26 -11.19 32.89
CA THR A 277 28.09 -9.85 32.34
C THR A 277 29.20 -9.58 31.32
N LEU A 278 28.92 -8.75 30.31
CA LEU A 278 29.86 -8.45 29.22
C LEU A 278 31.21 -7.91 29.77
N ASP A 279 31.16 -7.16 30.87
CA ASP A 279 32.32 -6.59 31.56
C ASP A 279 33.20 -7.64 32.25
N GLN A 280 32.60 -8.74 32.72
CA GLN A 280 33.31 -9.86 33.34
C GLN A 280 33.99 -10.73 32.28
N LEU A 281 33.33 -10.96 31.14
CA LEU A 281 33.88 -11.66 29.97
C LEU A 281 35.07 -10.92 29.33
N GLN A 282 35.01 -9.58 29.28
CA GLN A 282 36.10 -8.75 28.76
C GLN A 282 37.36 -8.80 29.64
N LYS A 283 37.20 -8.98 30.95
CA LYS A 283 38.32 -9.11 31.90
C LYS A 283 38.89 -10.54 31.95
N ASP A 284 38.03 -11.55 31.95
CA ASP A 284 38.43 -12.92 32.24
C ASP A 284 38.80 -13.72 30.97
N ALA A 285 38.27 -13.36 29.80
CA ALA A 285 38.54 -14.05 28.54
C ALA A 285 38.38 -13.15 27.28
N PRO A 286 39.25 -12.15 27.09
CA PRO A 286 39.18 -11.22 25.96
C PRO A 286 39.32 -11.91 24.59
N ASP A 287 40.05 -13.03 24.52
CA ASP A 287 40.25 -13.79 23.28
C ASP A 287 38.97 -14.52 22.83
N LEU A 288 38.15 -14.99 23.78
CA LEU A 288 36.84 -15.62 23.49
C LEU A 288 35.83 -14.56 23.03
N LEU A 289 35.81 -13.39 23.67
CA LEU A 289 34.96 -12.27 23.24
C LEU A 289 35.28 -11.86 21.80
N LYS A 290 36.57 -11.79 21.46
CA LYS A 290 37.01 -11.47 20.10
C LYS A 290 36.60 -12.55 19.09
N GLN A 291 36.73 -13.83 19.42
CA GLN A 291 36.26 -14.91 18.54
C GLN A 291 34.74 -14.88 18.34
N VAL A 292 33.96 -14.58 19.38
CA VAL A 292 32.50 -14.45 19.27
C VAL A 292 32.12 -13.23 18.44
N GLN A 293 32.82 -12.10 18.60
CA GLN A 293 32.61 -10.91 17.76
C GLN A 293 32.97 -11.19 16.30
N ASP A 294 34.15 -11.76 16.04
CA ASP A 294 34.62 -12.08 14.69
C ASP A 294 33.67 -13.09 14.01
N ALA A 295 33.18 -14.09 14.75
CA ALA A 295 32.18 -15.05 14.25
C ALA A 295 30.82 -14.39 13.99
N ALA A 296 30.35 -13.50 14.87
CA ALA A 296 29.10 -12.77 14.69
C ALA A 296 29.18 -11.78 13.52
N THR A 297 30.32 -11.09 13.34
CA THR A 297 30.55 -10.22 12.18
C THR A 297 30.65 -11.02 10.89
N ALA A 298 31.31 -12.18 10.90
CA ALA A 298 31.38 -13.04 9.72
C ALA A 298 30.01 -13.61 9.33
N ASP A 299 29.18 -14.02 10.30
CA ASP A 299 27.81 -14.50 10.04
C ASP A 299 26.90 -13.36 9.55
N ALA A 300 27.03 -12.16 10.12
CA ALA A 300 26.31 -10.98 9.66
C ALA A 300 26.74 -10.59 8.24
N GLU A 301 28.04 -10.52 7.94
CA GLU A 301 28.57 -10.22 6.61
C GLU A 301 28.13 -11.26 5.57
N ALA A 302 28.10 -12.55 5.94
CA ALA A 302 27.59 -13.60 5.06
C ALA A 302 26.10 -13.42 4.74
N LYS A 303 25.27 -13.12 5.77
CA LYS A 303 23.83 -12.86 5.60
C LYS A 303 23.58 -11.61 4.75
N PHE A 304 24.28 -10.51 5.04
CA PHE A 304 24.16 -9.28 4.27
C PHE A 304 24.67 -9.41 2.84
N LYS A 305 25.67 -10.26 2.59
CA LYS A 305 26.14 -10.54 1.22
C LYS A 305 25.06 -11.23 0.40
N VAL A 306 24.39 -12.23 0.95
CA VAL A 306 23.29 -12.94 0.27
C VAL A 306 22.13 -11.99 -0.02
N GLU A 307 21.72 -11.17 0.95
CA GLU A 307 20.64 -10.18 0.74
C GLU A 307 21.03 -9.11 -0.29
N ARG A 308 22.28 -8.63 -0.27
CA ARG A 308 22.77 -7.67 -1.27
C ARG A 308 22.79 -8.27 -2.68
N GLU A 309 23.22 -9.51 -2.83
CA GLU A 309 23.23 -10.20 -4.13
C GLU A 309 21.79 -10.42 -4.63
N ALA A 310 20.85 -10.76 -3.75
CA ALA A 310 19.44 -10.89 -4.08
C ALA A 310 18.81 -9.57 -4.55
N LEU A 311 19.00 -8.48 -3.79
CA LEU A 311 18.52 -7.15 -4.14
C LEU A 311 19.16 -6.62 -5.43
N GLN A 312 20.44 -6.91 -5.65
CA GLN A 312 21.13 -6.51 -6.87
C GLN A 312 20.61 -7.29 -8.09
N GLY A 313 20.25 -8.57 -7.91
CA GLY A 313 19.53 -9.35 -8.92
C GLY A 313 18.16 -8.75 -9.27
N GLU A 314 17.37 -8.38 -8.27
CA GLU A 314 16.06 -7.75 -8.47
C GLU A 314 16.17 -6.39 -9.20
N ILE A 315 17.16 -5.57 -8.83
CA ILE A 315 17.45 -4.31 -9.54
C ILE A 315 17.82 -4.58 -11.01
N THR A 316 18.59 -5.62 -11.31
CA THR A 316 18.92 -5.97 -12.71
C THR A 316 17.70 -6.46 -13.48
N ALA A 317 16.81 -7.23 -12.86
CA ALA A 317 15.56 -7.68 -13.45
C ALA A 317 14.63 -6.49 -13.77
N LEU A 318 14.40 -5.61 -12.79
CA LEU A 318 13.57 -4.41 -12.97
C LEU A 318 14.13 -3.46 -14.04
N LYS A 319 15.46 -3.32 -14.13
CA LYS A 319 16.09 -2.56 -15.22
C LYS A 319 15.81 -3.20 -16.57
N GLY A 320 15.89 -4.53 -16.68
CA GLY A 320 15.52 -5.28 -17.88
C GLY A 320 14.07 -5.04 -18.28
N ASP A 321 13.13 -5.16 -17.34
CA ASP A 321 11.71 -4.91 -17.60
C ASP A 321 11.44 -3.49 -18.04
N ASN A 322 12.10 -2.50 -17.43
CA ASN A 322 11.94 -1.10 -17.82
C ASN A 322 12.44 -0.83 -19.25
N THR A 323 13.55 -1.47 -19.66
CA THR A 323 14.02 -1.40 -21.05
C THR A 323 13.04 -2.07 -22.02
N ALA A 324 12.49 -3.23 -21.66
CA ALA A 324 11.51 -3.94 -22.48
C ALA A 324 10.18 -3.16 -22.60
N LEU A 325 9.74 -2.50 -21.53
CA LEU A 325 8.59 -1.60 -21.55
C LEU A 325 8.86 -0.38 -22.43
N GLY A 326 10.04 0.24 -22.33
CA GLY A 326 10.45 1.34 -23.19
C GLY A 326 10.43 0.97 -24.69
N ASP A 327 10.90 -0.23 -25.04
CA ASP A 327 10.85 -0.75 -26.41
C ASP A 327 9.40 -1.00 -26.88
N ARG A 328 8.51 -1.47 -26.00
CA ARG A 328 7.09 -1.67 -26.31
C ARG A 328 6.38 -0.35 -26.54
N VAL A 329 6.60 0.64 -25.67
CA VAL A 329 6.05 1.99 -25.82
C VAL A 329 6.51 2.60 -27.14
N SER A 330 7.81 2.55 -27.44
CA SER A 330 8.36 3.06 -28.70
C SER A 330 7.76 2.37 -29.93
N LYS A 331 7.45 1.07 -29.86
CA LYS A 331 6.77 0.33 -30.94
C LYS A 331 5.31 0.78 -31.08
N LEU A 332 4.59 0.97 -29.98
CA LEU A 332 3.21 1.42 -29.98
C LEU A 332 3.07 2.86 -30.49
N GLU A 333 3.95 3.77 -30.07
CA GLU A 333 3.98 5.15 -30.56
C GLU A 333 4.22 5.19 -32.07
N LYS A 334 5.19 4.42 -32.57
CA LYS A 334 5.43 4.29 -34.03
C LYS A 334 4.23 3.70 -34.76
N ALA A 335 3.52 2.75 -34.16
CA ALA A 335 2.31 2.17 -34.76
C ALA A 335 1.15 3.19 -34.78
N GLU A 336 1.00 3.98 -33.72
CA GLU A 336 -0.04 5.01 -33.63
C GLU A 336 0.20 6.15 -34.61
N ILE A 337 1.45 6.61 -34.78
CA ILE A 337 1.82 7.60 -35.80
C ILE A 337 1.46 7.08 -37.19
N LYS A 338 1.84 5.83 -37.52
CA LYS A 338 1.48 5.22 -38.82
C LYS A 338 -0.02 5.14 -39.03
N ARG A 339 -0.80 4.84 -37.98
CA ARG A 339 -2.26 4.80 -38.06
C ARG A 339 -2.82 6.19 -38.34
N LYS A 340 -2.39 7.21 -37.59
CA LYS A 340 -2.80 8.61 -37.80
C LYS A 340 -2.44 9.11 -39.21
N ASP A 341 -1.23 8.82 -39.68
CA ASP A 341 -0.80 9.15 -41.05
C ASP A 341 -1.70 8.47 -42.10
N SER A 342 -2.04 7.20 -41.89
CA SER A 342 -2.92 6.44 -42.81
C SER A 342 -4.36 6.96 -42.79
N GLU A 343 -4.90 7.34 -41.63
CA GLU A 343 -6.23 7.95 -41.50
C GLU A 343 -6.27 9.29 -42.24
N GLN A 344 -5.23 10.11 -42.12
CA GLN A 344 -5.14 11.40 -42.81
C GLN A 344 -5.01 11.27 -44.32
N LEU A 345 -4.21 10.31 -44.79
CA LEU A 345 -4.11 9.99 -46.22
C LEU A 345 -5.45 9.53 -46.77
N ALA A 346 -6.20 8.69 -46.04
CA ALA A 346 -7.53 8.25 -46.46
C ALA A 346 -8.53 9.42 -46.54
N VAL A 347 -8.49 10.37 -45.59
CA VAL A 347 -9.32 11.59 -45.65
C VAL A 347 -8.92 12.48 -46.82
N ALA A 348 -7.63 12.67 -47.06
CA ALA A 348 -7.13 13.44 -48.20
C ALA A 348 -7.53 12.78 -49.54
N ASP A 349 -7.42 11.47 -49.66
CA ASP A 349 -7.85 10.70 -50.83
C ASP A 349 -9.36 10.84 -51.06
N ALA A 350 -10.18 10.78 -50.00
CA ALA A 350 -11.62 10.99 -50.10
C ALA A 350 -11.98 12.40 -50.61
N ILE A 351 -11.24 13.44 -50.17
CA ILE A 351 -11.40 14.81 -50.67
C ILE A 351 -11.02 14.88 -52.16
N TRP A 352 -9.90 14.27 -52.56
CA TRP A 352 -9.48 14.21 -53.96
C TRP A 352 -10.51 13.54 -54.85
N GLU A 353 -11.02 12.36 -54.47
CA GLU A 353 -12.03 11.65 -55.27
C GLU A 353 -13.33 12.46 -55.36
N ALA A 354 -13.78 13.08 -54.27
CA ALA A 354 -14.97 13.94 -54.28
C ALA A 354 -14.83 15.13 -55.24
N GLN A 355 -13.65 15.75 -55.33
CA GLN A 355 -13.41 16.86 -56.25
C GLN A 355 -13.21 16.38 -57.68
N PHE A 356 -12.55 15.24 -57.89
CA PHE A 356 -12.41 14.66 -59.22
C PHE A 356 -13.73 14.12 -59.80
N ASP A 357 -14.68 13.71 -58.97
CA ASP A 357 -16.02 13.33 -59.41
C ASP A 357 -16.89 14.54 -59.78
N ALA A 358 -16.56 15.72 -59.25
CA ALA A 358 -17.18 16.99 -59.62
C ALA A 358 -16.57 17.63 -60.88
N SER A 359 -15.45 17.09 -61.38
CA SER A 359 -14.64 17.65 -62.47
C SER A 359 -14.50 16.69 -63.66
N ASP A 360 -14.37 17.23 -64.88
CA ASP A 360 -14.29 16.46 -66.13
C ASP A 360 -12.87 15.93 -66.46
N ILE A 361 -12.01 15.78 -65.44
CA ILE A 361 -10.60 15.42 -65.61
C ILE A 361 -10.42 13.91 -65.86
N SER A 362 -9.80 13.57 -66.98
CA SER A 362 -9.46 12.18 -67.35
C SER A 362 -8.55 11.48 -66.31
N GLY A 363 -8.75 10.18 -66.07
CA GLY A 363 -8.04 9.42 -65.03
C GLY A 363 -6.51 9.49 -65.09
N LYS A 364 -5.91 9.59 -66.29
CA LYS A 364 -4.44 9.72 -66.46
C LYS A 364 -3.87 11.05 -65.96
N ARG A 365 -4.70 12.10 -65.85
CA ARG A 365 -4.32 13.42 -65.34
C ARG A 365 -4.51 13.50 -63.82
N ARG A 366 -5.46 12.76 -63.25
CA ARG A 366 -5.71 12.69 -61.79
C ARG A 366 -4.45 12.33 -61.00
N ASP A 367 -3.72 11.29 -61.43
CA ASP A 367 -2.47 10.87 -60.78
C ASP A 367 -1.36 11.91 -60.81
N LYS A 368 -1.33 12.78 -61.84
CA LYS A 368 -0.33 13.84 -61.97
C LYS A 368 -0.66 15.02 -61.06
N ILE A 369 -1.94 15.37 -60.99
CA ILE A 369 -2.45 16.46 -60.15
C ILE A 369 -2.25 16.14 -58.66
N LYS A 370 -2.49 14.89 -58.24
CA LYS A 370 -2.24 14.45 -56.86
C LYS A 370 -0.79 14.64 -56.38
N LEU A 371 0.19 14.72 -57.29
CA LEU A 371 1.60 14.94 -56.94
C LEU A 371 1.93 16.41 -56.62
N HIS A 372 1.07 17.35 -57.02
CA HIS A 372 1.30 18.78 -56.86
C HIS A 372 0.93 19.31 -55.47
N VAL A 373 -0.10 18.74 -54.83
CA VAL A 373 -0.52 19.12 -53.47
C VAL A 373 -0.08 18.06 -52.45
N LYS A 374 0.91 18.40 -51.61
CA LYS A 374 1.40 17.51 -50.56
C LYS A 374 0.57 17.67 -49.30
N VAL A 375 -0.05 16.59 -48.83
CA VAL A 375 -0.88 16.54 -47.61
C VAL A 375 -0.15 17.09 -46.36
N LYS A 376 1.17 16.90 -46.29
CA LYS A 376 2.01 17.36 -45.17
C LYS A 376 2.03 18.89 -44.98
N ASP A 377 1.78 19.64 -46.04
CA ASP A 377 1.84 21.12 -46.00
C ASP A 377 0.56 21.74 -45.41
N TYR A 378 -0.47 20.92 -45.16
CA TYR A 378 -1.80 21.33 -44.69
C TYR A 378 -2.16 20.72 -43.33
N LEU A 379 -1.16 20.30 -42.56
CA LEU A 379 -1.35 19.83 -41.18
C LEU A 379 -1.40 21.03 -40.22
N ASP A 380 -2.35 21.01 -39.28
CA ASP A 380 -2.46 21.99 -38.21
C ASP A 380 -1.43 21.75 -37.10
N ASP A 381 -1.34 22.67 -36.13
CA ASP A 381 -0.42 22.58 -34.98
C ASP A 381 -0.67 21.35 -34.09
N SER A 382 -1.84 20.70 -34.23
CA SER A 382 -2.20 19.45 -33.56
C SER A 382 -1.91 18.20 -34.40
N GLY A 383 -1.29 18.38 -35.57
CA GLY A 383 -0.96 17.33 -36.51
C GLY A 383 -2.16 16.72 -37.20
N ARG A 384 -3.31 17.41 -37.31
CA ARG A 384 -4.50 17.00 -38.05
C ARG A 384 -4.61 17.77 -39.37
N LEU A 385 -5.18 17.13 -40.39
CA LEU A 385 -5.36 17.76 -41.70
C LEU A 385 -6.39 18.90 -41.60
N ASP A 386 -5.98 20.12 -41.96
CA ASP A 386 -6.88 21.26 -42.15
C ASP A 386 -7.67 21.04 -43.44
N THR A 387 -8.84 20.41 -43.29
CA THR A 387 -9.67 19.98 -44.41
C THR A 387 -10.12 21.14 -45.29
N VAL A 388 -10.35 22.32 -44.71
CA VAL A 388 -10.82 23.50 -45.46
C VAL A 388 -9.72 24.01 -46.38
N LYS A 389 -8.52 24.29 -45.82
CA LYS A 389 -7.39 24.78 -46.64
C LYS A 389 -6.92 23.75 -47.66
N PHE A 390 -6.95 22.47 -47.30
CA PHE A 390 -6.58 21.40 -48.21
C PHE A 390 -7.58 21.29 -49.38
N THR A 391 -8.89 21.34 -49.09
CA THR A 391 -9.92 21.33 -50.16
C THR A 391 -9.80 22.55 -51.07
N ASP A 392 -9.55 23.74 -50.53
CA ASP A 392 -9.36 24.95 -51.34
C ASP A 392 -8.15 24.85 -52.28
N ALA A 393 -7.03 24.30 -51.79
CA ALA A 393 -5.83 24.06 -52.60
C ALA A 393 -6.07 23.01 -53.70
N VAL A 394 -6.81 21.94 -53.38
CA VAL A 394 -7.21 20.90 -54.34
C VAL A 394 -8.08 21.49 -55.45
N ILE A 395 -9.07 22.32 -55.10
CA ILE A 395 -9.97 22.97 -56.07
C ILE A 395 -9.18 23.94 -56.96
N ALA A 396 -8.26 24.72 -56.39
CA ALA A 396 -7.44 25.66 -57.15
C ALA A 396 -6.55 24.92 -58.18
N GLU A 397 -5.93 23.81 -57.79
CA GLU A 397 -5.10 23.00 -58.68
C GLU A 397 -5.96 22.34 -59.77
N ILE A 398 -7.09 21.72 -59.42
CA ILE A 398 -8.01 21.11 -60.40
C ILE A 398 -8.46 22.13 -61.45
N LYS A 399 -8.78 23.36 -61.02
CA LYS A 399 -9.20 24.44 -61.90
C LYS A 399 -8.09 24.88 -62.86
N ASP A 400 -6.84 24.97 -62.40
CA ASP A 400 -5.69 25.33 -63.23
C ASP A 400 -5.52 24.35 -64.41
N TRP A 401 -5.70 23.06 -64.13
CA TRP A 401 -5.64 21.98 -65.12
C TRP A 401 -6.87 21.84 -66.03
N GLU A 402 -8.01 22.41 -65.64
CA GLU A 402 -9.21 22.53 -66.47
C GLU A 402 -9.10 23.71 -67.45
N THR A 403 -8.47 24.81 -67.02
CA THR A 403 -8.26 26.00 -67.87
C THR A 403 -7.12 25.85 -68.88
N ASP A 404 -6.20 24.93 -68.67
CA ASP A 404 -5.13 24.61 -69.61
C ASP A 404 -5.65 23.72 -70.76
N GLU A 405 -6.34 24.35 -71.72
CA GLU A 405 -6.52 23.77 -73.06
C GLU A 405 -5.14 23.57 -73.73
N PRO A 406 -4.94 22.47 -74.49
CA PRO A 406 -3.64 22.17 -75.05
C PRO A 406 -3.33 23.09 -76.23
N THR A 407 -2.56 24.16 -75.99
CA THR A 407 -1.87 24.86 -77.07
C THR A 407 -0.78 23.97 -77.64
N VAL A 408 -1.13 23.21 -78.68
CA VAL A 408 -0.15 22.64 -79.62
C VAL A 408 0.43 23.82 -80.42
N LEU A 409 1.63 24.27 -80.06
CA LEU A 409 2.53 25.02 -80.95
C LEU A 409 3.95 24.97 -80.39
N GLY A 410 4.82 24.27 -81.10
CA GLY A 410 6.17 23.93 -80.65
C GLY A 410 7.20 25.05 -80.82
N ALA A 411 8.24 24.95 -80.01
CA ALA A 411 9.64 25.30 -80.28
C ALA A 411 10.42 24.74 -79.08
N GLY A 412 11.11 23.61 -79.20
CA GLY A 412 12.47 23.58 -79.71
C GLY A 412 13.47 23.62 -78.55
N GLY A 413 13.88 22.46 -78.03
CA GLY A 413 14.87 22.39 -76.96
C GLY A 413 15.22 20.97 -76.50
N GLY A 414 16.11 20.30 -77.25
CA GLY A 414 17.05 19.30 -76.72
C GLY A 414 16.50 17.97 -76.19
N PHE A 415 16.38 16.98 -77.07
CA PHE A 415 16.44 15.57 -76.67
C PHE A 415 17.88 15.24 -76.23
N SER A 416 18.12 15.14 -74.92
CA SER A 416 19.23 14.37 -74.37
C SER A 416 18.69 13.11 -73.70
N ARG A 417 18.96 12.00 -74.36
CA ARG A 417 18.73 10.64 -73.90
C ARG A 417 19.70 10.32 -72.77
N GLU A 418 19.22 10.27 -71.52
CA GLU A 418 19.88 9.53 -70.44
C GLU A 418 19.12 8.23 -70.19
N THR A 419 19.75 7.15 -70.64
CA THR A 419 19.39 5.76 -70.37
C THR A 419 19.88 5.35 -68.97
N ASP A 420 19.12 4.46 -68.33
CA ASP A 420 19.54 3.53 -67.28
C ASP A 420 19.91 4.09 -65.89
N SER A 421 18.90 4.54 -65.14
CA SER A 421 18.98 4.54 -63.66
C SER A 421 17.70 4.07 -62.92
N ASP A 422 16.57 3.98 -63.61
CA ASP A 422 15.27 3.65 -62.98
C ASP A 422 14.98 2.15 -62.86
N GLY A 423 15.57 1.32 -63.73
CA GLY A 423 15.41 -0.14 -63.69
C GLY A 423 15.98 -0.78 -62.42
N ARG A 424 17.14 -0.30 -61.95
CA ARG A 424 17.79 -0.82 -60.71
C ARG A 424 17.06 -0.41 -59.44
N LYS A 425 16.42 0.76 -59.42
CA LYS A 425 15.64 1.22 -58.25
C LYS A 425 14.34 0.44 -58.10
N ARG A 426 13.63 0.17 -59.21
CA ARG A 426 12.40 -0.64 -59.18
C ARG A 426 12.66 -2.10 -58.80
N GLN A 427 13.77 -2.68 -59.24
CA GLN A 427 14.13 -4.06 -58.89
C GLN A 427 14.53 -4.20 -57.41
N LYS A 428 15.28 -3.23 -56.85
CA LYS A 428 15.58 -3.19 -55.41
C LYS A 428 14.33 -3.04 -54.52
N LEU A 429 13.38 -2.19 -54.91
CA LEU A 429 12.12 -2.02 -54.17
C LEU A 429 11.23 -3.27 -54.22
N ALA A 430 11.25 -4.02 -55.33
CA ALA A 430 10.51 -5.27 -55.45
C ALA A 430 11.12 -6.40 -54.59
N ASP A 431 12.46 -6.48 -54.53
CA ASP A 431 13.16 -7.48 -53.72
C ASP A 431 13.06 -7.18 -52.21
N GLU A 432 13.12 -5.91 -51.81
CA GLU A 432 12.88 -5.50 -50.41
C GLU A 432 11.45 -5.77 -49.94
N ASN A 433 10.45 -5.60 -50.82
CA ASN A 433 9.06 -5.90 -50.49
C ASN A 433 8.78 -7.40 -50.41
N LYS A 434 9.46 -8.25 -51.21
CA LYS A 434 9.38 -9.72 -51.06
C LYS A 434 10.04 -10.23 -49.77
N GLY A 435 11.13 -9.59 -49.33
CA GLY A 435 11.77 -9.90 -48.05
C GLY A 435 10.82 -9.64 -46.87
N LYS A 436 10.20 -8.45 -46.84
CA LYS A 436 9.29 -8.01 -45.78
C LYS A 436 7.99 -8.82 -45.72
N THR A 437 7.43 -9.23 -46.87
CA THR A 437 6.24 -10.10 -46.87
C THR A 437 6.54 -11.50 -46.36
N SER A 438 7.74 -12.05 -46.65
CA SER A 438 8.15 -13.35 -46.10
C SER A 438 8.39 -13.32 -44.59
N GLU A 439 8.87 -12.19 -44.06
CA GLU A 439 9.05 -11.98 -42.61
C GLU A 439 7.71 -11.87 -41.89
N LEU A 440 6.76 -11.14 -42.48
CA LEU A 440 5.40 -11.01 -41.95
C LEU A 440 4.64 -12.35 -41.94
N LEU A 441 4.84 -13.19 -42.96
CA LEU A 441 4.26 -14.54 -43.01
C LEU A 441 4.86 -15.50 -41.96
N LYS A 442 6.14 -15.35 -41.62
CA LYS A 442 6.79 -16.10 -40.52
C LYS A 442 6.30 -15.66 -39.14
N LEU A 443 6.09 -14.36 -38.94
CA LEU A 443 5.51 -13.81 -37.71
C LEU A 443 4.04 -14.21 -37.49
N ALA A 444 3.31 -14.52 -38.57
CA ALA A 444 1.92 -14.99 -38.52
C ALA A 444 1.77 -16.51 -38.37
N GLY A 445 2.86 -17.27 -38.20
CA GLY A 445 2.83 -18.71 -37.91
C GLY A 445 2.34 -19.62 -39.05
N GLN A 446 2.29 -19.13 -40.29
CA GLN A 446 1.89 -19.95 -41.45
C GLN A 446 3.11 -20.56 -42.14
N PRO A 447 3.12 -21.88 -42.44
CA PRO A 447 4.19 -22.48 -43.23
C PRO A 447 4.09 -22.02 -44.70
N GLN A 448 5.19 -21.50 -45.23
CA GLN A 448 5.32 -21.17 -46.66
C GLN A 448 5.07 -22.43 -47.51
N LYS A 449 4.06 -22.40 -48.38
CA LYS A 449 3.96 -23.38 -49.48
C LYS A 449 5.08 -23.10 -50.49
N ALA A 450 5.75 -24.17 -50.89
CA ALA A 450 6.82 -24.19 -51.90
C ALA A 450 6.35 -23.70 -53.27
#